data_AF-A0A255E7S7-F1
#
_entry.id   AF-A0A255E7S7-F1
#
_cell.length_a   1.000
_cell.length_b   1.000
_cell.length_c   1.000
_cell.angle_alpha   90.00
_cell.angle_beta   90.00
_cell.angle_gamma   90.00
#
_symmetry.space_group_name_H-M   'P 1'
#
loop_
_entity.id
_entity.type
_entity.pdbx_description
1 polymer ?
#
loop_
_entity_poly.entity_id
_entity_poly.type
_entity_poly.pdbx_seq_one_letter_code
_entity_poly.pdbx_strand_id
1 'polypeptide(L)'
;MCATNLWAINAAAFTSEFQRFTEDRLGMPPVQTTMRIASGRVRGSSVVFTLTSRMCDCDSLIGRRNDAPVHGEIEADAWLGWLRDMPDHVANVSRVAVLRAWSPGDDDVVPSRARGIGIGELSESVLRDFRDDTLLTIDYPRVA
;
A
#
# COMPACT_ATOMS: atom_id res chain seq x y z
N MET A 1 -13.60 -15.19 6.59
CA MET A 1 -13.45 -13.78 6.17
C MET A 1 -11.97 -13.50 6.00
N CYS A 2 -11.60 -12.69 5.02
CA CYS A 2 -10.22 -12.55 4.54
C CYS A 2 -9.94 -11.05 4.36
N ALA A 3 -8.83 -10.54 4.89
CA ALA A 3 -8.43 -9.15 4.69
C ALA A 3 -7.43 -9.05 3.52
N THR A 4 -7.52 -7.98 2.75
CA THR A 4 -6.61 -7.67 1.65
C THR A 4 -6.18 -6.21 1.75
N ASN A 5 -4.88 -5.94 1.63
CA ASN A 5 -4.40 -4.58 1.48
C ASN A 5 -4.46 -4.15 0.02
N LEU A 6 -5.34 -3.20 -0.27
CA LEU A 6 -5.42 -2.51 -1.55
C LEU A 6 -4.47 -1.31 -1.53
N TRP A 7 -3.48 -1.36 -2.40
CA TRP A 7 -2.54 -0.27 -2.61
C TRP A 7 -2.98 0.56 -3.80
N ALA A 8 -2.70 1.86 -3.78
CA ALA A 8 -2.91 2.72 -4.92
C ALA A 8 -1.75 3.68 -5.13
N ILE A 9 -1.34 3.85 -6.39
CA ILE A 9 -0.30 4.78 -6.83
C ILE A 9 -0.78 5.54 -8.07
N ASN A 10 -0.26 6.73 -8.35
CA ASN A 10 -0.60 7.42 -9.59
C ASN A 10 -0.16 6.60 -10.82
N ALA A 11 -0.98 6.52 -11.87
CA ALA A 11 -0.70 5.68 -13.05
C ALA A 11 0.66 5.96 -13.70
N ALA A 12 1.11 7.22 -13.72
CA ALA A 12 2.43 7.59 -14.26
C ALA A 12 3.62 6.95 -13.51
N ALA A 13 3.42 6.52 -12.26
CA ALA A 13 4.42 5.84 -11.45
C ALA A 13 4.27 4.30 -11.49
N PHE A 14 3.17 3.77 -12.04
CA PHE A 14 2.99 2.32 -12.20
C PHE A 14 3.69 1.82 -13.48
N THR A 15 5.01 1.79 -13.44
CA THR A 15 5.87 1.41 -14.58
C THR A 15 6.47 0.02 -14.39
N SER A 16 7.15 -0.50 -15.41
CA SER A 16 7.97 -1.73 -15.29
C SER A 16 9.12 -1.57 -14.29
N GLU A 17 9.63 -0.36 -14.12
CA GLU A 17 10.63 -0.03 -13.10
C GLU A 17 10.05 -0.14 -11.69
N PHE A 18 8.84 0.39 -11.47
CA PHE A 18 8.13 0.20 -10.21
C PHE A 18 7.86 -1.29 -9.90
N GLN A 19 7.45 -2.06 -10.91
CA GLN A 19 7.23 -3.50 -10.76
C GLN A 19 8.51 -4.23 -10.32
N ARG A 20 9.63 -3.99 -11.02
CA ARG A 20 10.93 -4.59 -10.70
C ARG A 20 11.43 -4.17 -9.31
N PHE A 21 11.40 -2.87 -9.02
CA PHE A 21 11.79 -2.34 -7.71
C PHE A 21 10.99 -3.00 -6.57
N THR A 22 9.69 -3.16 -6.76
CA THR A 22 8.81 -3.77 -5.76
C THR A 22 9.10 -5.26 -5.61
N GLU A 23 9.30 -6.00 -6.70
CA GLU A 23 9.68 -7.41 -6.66
C GLU A 23 11.04 -7.63 -6.00
N ASP A 24 12.04 -6.79 -6.32
CA ASP A 24 13.37 -6.87 -5.73
C ASP A 24 13.36 -6.57 -4.22
N ARG A 25 12.54 -5.62 -3.76
CA ARG A 25 12.48 -5.20 -2.34
C ARG A 25 11.57 -6.06 -1.48
N LEU A 26 10.45 -6.51 -2.02
CA LEU A 26 9.40 -7.22 -1.26
C LEU A 26 9.30 -8.70 -1.63
N GLY A 27 10.03 -9.17 -2.64
CA GLY A 27 9.99 -10.56 -3.11
C GLY A 27 8.71 -10.90 -3.88
N MET A 28 7.90 -9.91 -4.28
CA MET A 28 6.69 -10.11 -5.07
C MET A 28 6.37 -8.90 -5.95
N PRO A 29 5.86 -9.12 -7.17
CA PRO A 29 5.46 -8.02 -8.04
C PRO A 29 4.11 -7.44 -7.60
N PRO A 30 3.87 -6.14 -7.86
CA PRO A 30 2.55 -5.55 -7.66
C PRO A 30 1.57 -6.10 -8.71
N VAL A 31 0.46 -6.66 -8.25
CA VAL A 31 -0.57 -7.22 -9.13
C VAL A 31 -1.73 -6.24 -9.24
N GLN A 32 -1.93 -5.66 -10.43
CA GLN A 32 -3.04 -4.76 -10.67
C GLN A 32 -4.38 -5.48 -10.47
N THR A 33 -5.32 -4.80 -9.84
CA THR A 33 -6.69 -5.28 -9.64
C THR A 33 -7.70 -4.42 -10.40
N THR A 34 -8.89 -4.96 -10.66
CA THR A 34 -10.05 -4.21 -11.16
C THR A 34 -10.75 -3.42 -10.06
N MET A 35 -10.48 -3.73 -8.79
CA MET A 35 -11.02 -3.01 -7.64
C MET A 35 -10.55 -1.55 -7.63
N ARG A 36 -11.38 -0.68 -7.05
CA ARG A 36 -11.14 0.74 -6.90
C ARG A 36 -11.28 1.15 -5.44
N ILE A 37 -10.51 2.16 -5.05
CA ILE A 37 -10.67 2.81 -3.76
C ILE A 37 -11.48 4.09 -3.98
N ALA A 38 -12.75 4.07 -3.58
CA ALA A 38 -13.69 5.18 -3.78
C ALA A 38 -13.45 6.30 -2.75
N SER A 39 -12.37 7.08 -2.96
CA SER A 39 -11.98 8.18 -2.08
C SER A 39 -11.39 9.33 -2.88
N GLY A 40 -11.75 10.58 -2.59
CA GLY A 40 -11.15 11.76 -3.25
C GLY A 40 -9.64 11.91 -3.03
N ARG A 41 -9.06 11.15 -2.10
CA ARG A 41 -7.60 11.09 -1.88
C ARG A 41 -6.87 10.15 -2.85
N VAL A 42 -7.60 9.22 -3.48
CA VAL A 42 -7.13 8.35 -4.56
C VAL A 42 -7.76 8.86 -5.86
N ARG A 43 -6.94 9.42 -6.75
CA ARG A 43 -7.48 10.00 -8.00
C ARG A 43 -8.01 8.88 -8.89
N GLY A 44 -9.00 9.17 -9.74
CA GLY A 44 -9.51 8.19 -10.70
C GLY A 44 -8.46 7.67 -11.69
N SER A 45 -7.35 8.39 -11.86
CA SER A 45 -6.19 7.97 -12.65
C SER A 45 -5.16 7.16 -11.86
N SER A 46 -5.45 6.75 -10.63
CA SER A 46 -4.58 5.88 -9.85
C SER A 46 -4.74 4.43 -10.29
N VAL A 47 -3.65 3.68 -10.26
CA VAL A 47 -3.66 2.23 -10.42
C VAL A 47 -3.78 1.62 -9.04
N VAL A 48 -4.75 0.71 -8.87
CA VAL A 48 -4.93 -0.07 -7.64
C VAL A 48 -4.31 -1.45 -7.85
N PHE A 49 -3.56 -1.92 -6.87
CA PHE A 49 -2.84 -3.18 -6.91
C PHE A 49 -2.77 -3.84 -5.54
N THR A 50 -2.40 -5.12 -5.52
CA THR A 50 -2.15 -5.89 -4.31
C THR A 50 -0.69 -6.32 -4.24
N LEU A 51 -0.18 -6.46 -3.01
CA LEU A 51 1.15 -6.99 -2.70
C LEU A 51 0.99 -8.22 -1.82
N THR A 52 0.46 -9.29 -2.40
CA THR A 52 0.30 -10.56 -1.72
C THR A 52 0.45 -11.71 -2.72
N SER A 53 1.09 -12.78 -2.29
CA SER A 53 1.16 -14.05 -3.01
C SER A 53 0.04 -15.02 -2.62
N ARG A 54 -0.80 -14.62 -1.65
CA ARG A 54 -1.87 -15.43 -1.07
C ARG A 54 -3.23 -14.84 -1.42
N MET A 55 -4.28 -15.66 -1.34
CA MET A 55 -5.65 -15.16 -1.41
C MET A 55 -5.99 -14.15 -0.30
N CYS A 56 -5.31 -14.26 0.84
CA CYS A 56 -5.51 -13.40 1.99
C CYS A 56 -4.22 -12.74 2.43
N ASP A 57 -4.30 -11.45 2.72
CA ASP A 57 -3.22 -10.67 3.30
C ASP A 57 -3.29 -10.68 4.83
N CYS A 58 -3.60 -11.85 5.39
CA CYS A 58 -3.69 -12.08 6.83
C CYS A 58 -2.31 -12.03 7.51
N ASP A 59 -1.25 -12.16 6.72
CA ASP A 59 0.14 -12.25 7.18
C ASP A 59 0.94 -10.98 6.87
N SER A 60 0.29 -9.87 6.52
CA SER A 60 0.98 -8.60 6.26
C SER A 60 0.96 -7.70 7.49
N LEU A 61 2.12 -7.12 7.81
CA LEU A 61 2.37 -6.26 8.97
C LEU A 61 1.39 -5.07 9.04
N ILE A 62 0.96 -4.67 7.86
CA ILE A 62 0.09 -3.56 7.53
C ILE A 62 -1.28 -3.75 8.20
N GLY A 63 -1.57 -2.90 9.19
CA GLY A 63 -2.84 -2.89 9.93
C GLY A 63 -3.00 -3.98 11.01
N ARG A 64 -1.93 -4.71 11.35
CA ARG A 64 -1.94 -5.78 12.36
C ARG A 64 -1.73 -5.33 13.81
N ARG A 65 -1.51 -4.03 14.04
CA ARG A 65 -1.34 -3.44 15.38
C ARG A 65 -0.31 -4.22 16.21
N ASN A 66 -0.75 -4.83 17.31
CA ASN A 66 0.09 -5.52 18.29
C ASN A 66 0.23 -7.03 18.03
N ASP A 67 -0.30 -7.55 16.91
CA ASP A 67 -0.14 -8.96 16.60
C ASP A 67 1.34 -9.29 16.34
N ALA A 68 1.74 -10.48 16.80
CA ALA A 68 3.09 -10.97 16.61
C ALA A 68 3.36 -11.22 15.11
N PRO A 69 4.59 -10.95 14.62
CA PRO A 69 4.99 -11.32 13.27
C PRO A 69 4.73 -12.79 12.98
N VAL A 70 4.27 -13.11 11.77
CA VAL A 70 3.99 -14.47 11.32
C VAL A 70 5.13 -14.94 10.43
N HIS A 71 5.47 -16.24 10.49
CA HIS A 71 6.54 -16.78 9.67
C HIS A 71 6.26 -16.61 8.16
N GLY A 72 7.20 -15.99 7.45
CA GLY A 72 7.08 -15.68 6.02
C GLY A 72 6.40 -14.34 5.70
N GLU A 73 6.08 -13.53 6.72
CA GLU A 73 5.69 -12.13 6.58
C GLU A 73 6.87 -11.28 6.09
N ILE A 74 6.58 -10.28 5.27
CA ILE A 74 7.58 -9.28 4.90
C ILE A 74 7.92 -8.46 6.15
N GLU A 75 9.19 -8.44 6.50
CA GLU A 75 9.72 -7.71 7.66
C GLU A 75 9.42 -6.21 7.59
N ALA A 76 9.27 -5.57 8.75
CA ALA A 76 8.94 -4.15 8.85
C ALA A 76 9.96 -3.26 8.12
N ASP A 77 11.24 -3.59 8.23
CA ASP A 77 12.31 -2.85 7.57
C ASP A 77 12.23 -2.92 6.04
N ALA A 78 11.76 -4.04 5.48
CA ALA A 78 11.55 -4.18 4.04
C ALA A 78 10.37 -3.31 3.56
N TRP A 79 9.26 -3.28 4.30
CA TRP A 79 8.13 -2.39 4.02
C TRP A 79 8.54 -0.91 4.10
N LEU A 80 9.23 -0.54 5.17
CA LEU A 80 9.69 0.82 5.39
C LEU A 80 10.72 1.25 4.34
N GLY A 81 11.68 0.38 4.02
CA GLY A 81 12.66 0.61 2.97
C GLY A 81 12.01 0.78 1.60
N TRP A 82 11.08 -0.11 1.22
CA TRP A 82 10.35 0.01 -0.04
C TRP A 82 9.59 1.34 -0.14
N LEU A 83 8.88 1.75 0.92
CA LEU A 83 8.17 3.03 0.92
C LEU A 83 9.09 4.24 0.88
N ARG A 84 10.20 4.22 1.63
CA ARG A 84 11.13 5.36 1.73
C ARG A 84 11.98 5.53 0.48
N ASP A 85 12.44 4.44 -0.10
CA ASP A 85 13.34 4.44 -1.26
C ASP A 85 12.55 4.64 -2.57
N MET A 86 11.22 4.52 -2.55
CA MET A 86 10.37 4.62 -3.75
C MET A 86 10.63 5.88 -4.61
N PRO A 87 10.78 7.10 -4.06
CA PRO A 87 11.05 8.30 -4.85
C PRO A 87 12.35 8.27 -5.63
N ASP A 88 13.35 7.51 -5.15
CA ASP A 88 14.66 7.40 -5.79
C ASP A 88 14.66 6.38 -6.94
N HIS A 89 13.65 5.51 -6.99
CA HIS A 89 13.53 4.41 -7.96
C HIS A 89 12.32 4.56 -8.89
N VAL A 90 11.35 5.42 -8.57
CA VAL A 90 10.08 5.49 -9.28
C VAL A 90 9.78 6.93 -9.66
N ALA A 91 9.93 7.22 -10.96
CA ALA A 91 9.62 8.53 -11.49
C ALA A 91 8.15 8.92 -11.24
N ASN A 92 7.93 10.20 -10.95
CA ASN A 92 6.60 10.81 -10.79
C ASN A 92 5.76 10.25 -9.62
N VAL A 93 6.34 9.48 -8.69
CA VAL A 93 5.59 9.11 -7.49
C VAL A 93 5.30 10.36 -6.67
N SER A 94 4.03 10.58 -6.38
CA SER A 94 3.58 11.73 -5.58
C SER A 94 2.84 11.30 -4.31
N ARG A 95 2.17 10.15 -4.38
CA ARG A 95 1.43 9.55 -3.29
C ARG A 95 1.32 8.05 -3.51
N VAL A 96 1.50 7.30 -2.43
CA VAL A 96 1.01 5.93 -2.31
C VAL A 96 -0.09 5.89 -1.26
N ALA A 97 -1.11 5.10 -1.49
CA ALA A 97 -2.17 4.86 -0.52
C ALA A 97 -2.30 3.37 -0.23
N VAL A 98 -2.75 3.03 0.97
CA VAL A 98 -3.08 1.67 1.38
C VAL A 98 -4.39 1.65 2.16
N LEU A 99 -5.23 0.68 1.83
CA LEU A 99 -6.50 0.40 2.50
C LEU A 99 -6.58 -1.09 2.80
N ARG A 100 -6.74 -1.44 4.08
CA ARG A 100 -7.03 -2.81 4.49
C ARG A 100 -8.53 -3.04 4.43
N ALA A 101 -8.98 -3.90 3.53
CA ALA A 101 -10.39 -4.19 3.28
C ALA A 101 -10.73 -5.66 3.59
N TRP A 102 -11.87 -5.90 4.22
CA TRP A 102 -12.37 -7.26 4.50
C TRP A 102 -13.24 -7.76 3.34
N SER A 103 -12.77 -8.81 2.66
CA SER A 103 -13.48 -9.57 1.64
C SER A 103 -14.31 -8.70 0.67
N PRO A 104 -13.66 -7.79 -0.09
CA PRO A 104 -14.38 -6.95 -1.03
C PRO A 104 -15.06 -7.83 -2.08
N GLY A 105 -16.37 -8.03 -1.94
CA GLY A 105 -17.23 -8.57 -3.00
C GLY A 105 -17.59 -7.49 -4.03
N ASP A 106 -17.26 -6.23 -3.72
CA ASP A 106 -17.58 -5.05 -4.50
C ASP A 106 -16.35 -4.54 -5.25
N ASP A 107 -16.56 -4.09 -6.48
CA ASP A 107 -15.51 -3.47 -7.31
C ASP A 107 -15.07 -2.11 -6.75
N ASP A 108 -15.93 -1.42 -5.99
CA ASP A 108 -15.65 -0.12 -5.39
C ASP A 108 -15.60 -0.24 -3.86
N VAL A 109 -14.40 -0.12 -3.28
CA VAL A 109 -14.19 -0.18 -1.84
C VAL A 109 -14.16 1.24 -1.27
N VAL A 110 -15.12 1.56 -0.41
CA VAL A 110 -15.27 2.89 0.22
C VAL A 110 -14.62 2.87 1.61
N PRO A 111 -13.53 3.62 1.85
CA PRO A 111 -12.96 3.72 3.19
C PRO A 111 -13.89 4.52 4.12
N SER A 112 -14.07 4.05 5.36
CA SER A 112 -14.83 4.76 6.39
C SER A 112 -14.08 5.97 6.95
N ARG A 113 -12.75 5.94 6.89
CA ARG A 113 -11.85 6.99 7.41
C ARG A 113 -10.66 7.16 6.50
N ALA A 114 -10.01 8.31 6.57
CA ALA A 114 -8.75 8.53 5.89
C ALA A 114 -7.77 9.34 6.74
N ARG A 115 -6.49 8.97 6.68
CA ARG A 115 -5.37 9.66 7.29
C ARG A 115 -4.29 9.89 6.23
N GLY A 116 -3.72 11.09 6.19
CA GLY A 116 -2.56 11.40 5.37
C GLY A 116 -1.35 11.70 6.23
N ILE A 117 -0.18 11.26 5.78
CA ILE A 117 1.12 11.55 6.39
C ILE A 117 2.13 11.87 5.28
N GLY A 118 3.18 12.62 5.61
CA GLY A 118 4.37 12.70 4.76
C GLY A 118 5.26 11.46 4.93
N ILE A 119 6.07 11.15 3.93
CA ILE A 119 7.03 10.03 4.01
C ILE A 119 8.00 10.14 5.20
N GLY A 120 8.34 11.36 5.64
CA GLY A 120 9.18 11.59 6.82
C GLY A 120 8.53 11.22 8.16
N GLU A 121 7.21 11.09 8.20
CA GLU A 121 6.45 10.65 9.39
C GLU A 121 6.26 9.13 9.42
N LEU A 122 6.71 8.41 8.39
CA LEU A 122 6.51 6.98 8.26
C LEU A 122 7.37 6.21 9.26
N SER A 123 6.71 5.42 10.10
CA SER A 123 7.30 4.47 11.03
C SER A 123 6.58 3.13 10.97
N GLU A 124 7.19 2.08 11.53
CA GLU A 124 6.53 0.79 11.71
C GLU A 124 5.22 0.94 12.50
N SER A 125 5.21 1.77 13.54
CA SER A 125 4.01 2.02 14.34
C SER A 125 2.88 2.60 13.50
N VAL A 126 3.16 3.50 12.54
CA VAL A 126 2.14 4.02 11.63
C VAL A 126 1.62 2.94 10.68
N LEU A 127 2.49 2.08 10.15
CA LEU A 127 2.10 0.98 9.26
C LEU A 127 1.26 -0.08 9.99
N ARG A 128 1.58 -0.35 11.26
CA ARG A 128 0.82 -1.28 12.11
C ARG A 128 -0.51 -0.71 12.58
N ASP A 129 -0.58 0.59 12.87
CA ASP A 129 -1.69 1.22 13.61
C ASP A 129 -2.79 1.85 12.73
N PHE A 130 -2.86 1.55 11.43
CA PHE A 130 -4.04 1.96 10.65
C PHE A 130 -5.10 0.84 10.65
N ARG A 131 -6.35 1.22 10.96
CA ARG A 131 -7.46 0.27 11.13
C ARG A 131 -7.98 -0.22 9.79
N ASP A 132 -8.67 -1.35 9.81
CA ASP A 132 -9.52 -1.77 8.70
C ASP A 132 -10.46 -0.63 8.28
N ASP A 133 -10.74 -0.56 6.98
CA ASP A 133 -11.53 0.49 6.34
C ASP A 133 -10.97 1.91 6.53
N THR A 134 -9.74 2.06 7.02
CA THR A 134 -9.04 3.35 7.08
C THR A 134 -8.03 3.44 5.95
N LEU A 135 -8.21 4.42 5.08
CA LEU A 135 -7.25 4.73 4.02
C LEU A 135 -6.07 5.51 4.62
N LEU A 136 -4.87 4.95 4.53
CA LEU A 136 -3.63 5.68 4.79
C LEU A 136 -3.07 6.20 3.46
N THR A 137 -2.76 7.51 3.38
CA THR A 137 -2.02 8.08 2.26
C THR A 137 -0.66 8.58 2.71
N ILE A 138 0.38 8.20 1.97
CA ILE A 138 1.76 8.59 2.19
C ILE A 138 2.15 9.53 1.06
N ASP A 139 2.39 10.79 1.40
CA ASP A 139 2.75 11.85 0.46
C ASP A 139 4.27 11.97 0.35
N TYR A 140 4.75 12.01 -0.89
CA TYR A 140 6.16 12.22 -1.20
C TYR A 140 6.41 13.70 -1.53
N PRO A 141 7.56 14.26 -1.12
CA PRO A 141 7.93 15.61 -1.52
C PRO A 141 7.99 15.66 -3.05
N ARG A 142 7.41 16.72 -3.63
CA ARG A 142 7.59 16.98 -5.05
C ARG A 142 9.03 17.40 -5.25
N VAL A 143 9.80 16.59 -5.99
CA VAL A 143 11.06 17.05 -6.54
C VAL A 143 10.70 18.12 -7.56
N ALA A 144 11.11 19.36 -7.28
CA ALA A 144 10.83 20.54 -8.09
C ALA A 144 11.69 20.56 -9.37
#